data_AF-A0A2G9ZPI9-F1
#
_entry.id   AF-A0A2G9ZPI9-F1
#
_cell.length_a   1.000
_cell.length_b   1.000
_cell.length_c   1.000
_cell.angle_alpha   90.00
_cell.angle_beta   90.00
_cell.angle_gamma   90.00
#
_symmetry.space_group_name_H-M   'P 1'
#
loop_
_entity.id
_entity.type
_entity.pdbx_description
1 polymer ?
#
loop_
_entity_poly.entity_id
_entity_poly.type
_entity_poly.pdbx_seq_one_letter_code
_entity_poly.pdbx_strand_id
1 'polypeptide(L)'
;MQELKKQLAQAKASLLESEIKQFKIPAKSQEDPADFSFYDALRESRKNPAVKKETPEVPKTQAPQKPPVPESKTEPKALTGPGMENGKKDAGVSGTTMNSGENVSEKRITLQVASLPSQNDARKMAEDLKKRGYPAYFEGIMIPGKGVWYRVRIGLFSSREEASVMLENLKKERLQPIIVNRNSQ
;
A
#
# COMPACT_ATOMS: atom_id res chain seq x y z
N MET A 1 -11.13 -8.43 63.95
CA MET A 1 -10.09 -7.83 63.07
C MET A 1 -9.14 -8.88 62.46
N GLN A 2 -8.67 -9.90 63.19
CA GLN A 2 -7.77 -10.91 62.63
C GLN A 2 -8.47 -11.89 61.67
N GLU A 3 -9.70 -12.31 61.98
CA GLU A 3 -10.47 -13.23 61.12
C GLU A 3 -10.73 -12.66 59.71
N LEU A 4 -11.00 -11.35 59.63
CA LEU A 4 -11.23 -10.66 58.36
C LEU A 4 -9.99 -10.67 57.46
N LYS A 5 -8.79 -10.55 58.05
CA LYS A 5 -7.52 -10.61 57.31
C LYS A 5 -7.26 -12.02 56.77
N LYS A 6 -7.63 -13.05 57.54
CA LYS A 6 -7.49 -14.45 57.14
C LYS A 6 -8.42 -14.81 55.98
N GLN A 7 -9.68 -14.34 56.03
CA GLN A 7 -10.63 -14.51 54.92
C GLN A 7 -10.17 -13.80 53.64
N LEU A 8 -9.62 -12.58 53.77
CA LEU A 8 -9.09 -11.84 52.62
C LEU A 8 -7.86 -12.54 52.00
N ALA A 9 -7.00 -13.12 52.83
CA ALA A 9 -5.86 -13.90 52.36
C ALA A 9 -6.30 -15.18 51.62
N GLN A 10 -7.30 -15.89 52.13
CA GLN A 10 -7.85 -17.07 51.47
C GLN A 10 -8.52 -16.72 50.14
N ALA A 11 -9.32 -15.65 50.08
CA ALA A 11 -9.96 -15.20 48.85
C ALA A 11 -8.94 -14.82 47.77
N LYS A 12 -7.83 -14.17 48.15
CA LYS A 12 -6.74 -13.84 47.23
C LYS A 12 -6.02 -15.10 46.73
N ALA A 13 -5.75 -16.07 47.60
CA ALA A 13 -5.09 -17.32 47.21
C ALA A 13 -5.95 -18.13 46.24
N SER A 14 -7.26 -18.25 46.49
CA SER A 14 -8.18 -18.97 45.61
C SER A 14 -8.33 -18.31 44.23
N LEU A 15 -8.31 -16.98 44.17
CA LEU A 15 -8.35 -16.26 42.90
C LEU A 15 -7.08 -16.53 42.06
N LEU A 16 -5.91 -16.46 42.70
CA LEU A 16 -4.63 -16.69 42.04
C LEU A 16 -4.47 -18.15 41.56
N GLU A 17 -4.95 -19.12 42.33
CA GLU A 17 -5.02 -20.52 41.88
C GLU A 17 -5.99 -20.72 40.70
N SER A 18 -7.12 -20.02 40.68
CA SER A 18 -8.07 -20.10 39.56
C SER A 18 -7.51 -19.49 38.28
N GLU A 19 -6.72 -18.42 38.41
CA GLU A 19 -6.03 -17.76 37.30
C GLU A 19 -4.91 -18.65 36.73
N ILE A 20 -4.09 -19.28 37.58
CA ILE A 20 -3.06 -20.24 37.15
C ILE A 20 -3.67 -21.46 36.45
N LYS A 21 -4.85 -21.93 36.88
CA LYS A 21 -5.56 -23.04 36.21
C LYS A 21 -6.12 -22.62 34.85
N GLN A 22 -6.54 -21.36 34.69
CA GLN A 22 -7.07 -20.82 33.44
C GLN A 22 -5.98 -20.59 32.40
N PHE A 23 -4.75 -20.24 32.82
CA PHE A 23 -3.59 -20.09 31.94
C PHE A 23 -2.76 -21.37 31.74
N LYS A 24 -3.39 -22.55 31.83
CA LYS A 24 -2.75 -23.80 31.39
C LYS A 24 -2.47 -23.75 29.89
N ILE A 25 -1.30 -23.24 29.54
CA ILE A 25 -0.64 -23.44 28.26
C ILE A 25 -0.46 -24.97 28.14
N PRO A 26 -1.08 -25.65 27.16
CA PRO A 26 -0.88 -27.08 27.00
C PRO A 26 0.60 -27.33 26.73
N ALA A 27 1.26 -28.07 27.61
CA ALA A 27 2.64 -28.57 27.47
C ALA A 27 2.75 -29.68 26.40
N LYS A 28 2.02 -29.52 25.31
CA LYS A 28 2.05 -30.38 24.13
C LYS A 28 1.95 -29.50 22.90
N SER A 29 2.87 -28.55 22.79
CA SER A 29 3.31 -28.13 21.48
C SER A 29 3.95 -29.37 20.88
N GLN A 30 3.31 -29.89 19.83
CA GLN A 30 3.93 -30.83 18.93
C GLN A 30 5.26 -30.17 18.52
N GLU A 31 6.37 -30.71 19.03
CA GLU A 31 7.69 -30.38 18.53
C GLU A 31 7.75 -30.93 17.11
N ASP A 32 7.16 -30.21 16.16
CA ASP A 32 7.69 -30.25 14.81
C ASP A 32 9.06 -29.60 14.95
N PRO A 33 10.18 -30.36 14.85
CA PRO A 33 11.50 -29.75 14.86
C PRO A 33 11.48 -28.69 13.78
N ALA A 34 11.79 -27.45 14.15
CA ALA A 34 11.72 -26.32 13.25
C ALA A 34 12.35 -26.70 11.91
N ASP A 35 11.54 -26.70 10.84
CA ASP A 35 11.97 -27.12 9.52
C ASP A 35 12.86 -26.01 8.93
N PHE A 36 14.16 -26.14 9.16
CA PHE A 36 15.17 -25.24 8.63
C PHE A 36 15.64 -25.63 7.21
N SER A 37 15.04 -26.65 6.59
CA SER A 37 15.40 -27.08 5.23
C SER A 37 15.32 -25.95 4.20
N PHE A 38 14.45 -24.96 4.44
CA PHE A 38 14.35 -23.76 3.64
C PHE A 38 15.64 -22.92 3.63
N TYR A 39 16.29 -22.74 4.78
CA TYR A 39 17.52 -21.95 4.88
C TYR A 39 18.72 -22.68 4.24
N ASP A 40 18.75 -24.01 4.37
CA ASP A 40 19.73 -24.84 3.66
C ASP A 40 19.53 -24.77 2.14
N ALA A 41 18.29 -24.85 1.65
CA ALA A 41 17.99 -24.71 0.21
C ALA A 41 18.40 -23.34 -0.36
N LEU A 42 18.21 -22.25 0.39
CA LEU A 42 18.69 -20.93 0.01
C LEU A 42 20.21 -20.85 -0.05
N ARG A 43 20.90 -21.50 0.90
CA ARG A 43 22.37 -21.56 0.91
C ARG A 43 22.91 -22.40 -0.25
N GLU A 44 22.26 -23.50 -0.58
CA GLU A 44 22.62 -24.37 -1.70
C GLU A 44 22.37 -23.67 -3.06
N SER A 45 21.25 -22.95 -3.20
CA SER A 45 20.93 -22.18 -4.42
C SER A 45 21.91 -21.03 -4.70
N ARG A 46 22.57 -20.49 -3.66
CA ARG A 46 23.63 -19.47 -3.81
C ARG A 46 24.96 -20.06 -4.28
N LYS A 47 25.23 -21.34 -4.00
CA LYS A 47 26.48 -22.02 -4.40
C LYS A 47 26.41 -22.58 -5.81
N ASN A 48 25.23 -22.99 -6.28
CA ASN A 48 25.01 -23.47 -7.65
C ASN A 48 23.84 -22.72 -8.33
N PRO A 49 24.10 -21.61 -9.04
CA PRO A 49 23.10 -20.93 -9.86
C PRO A 49 22.90 -21.67 -11.19
N ALA A 50 22.63 -22.97 -11.15
CA ALA A 50 22.24 -23.73 -12.33
C ALA A 50 20.72 -23.93 -12.35
N VAL A 51 19.99 -22.81 -12.29
CA VAL A 51 18.58 -22.80 -12.64
C VAL A 51 18.51 -22.91 -14.16
N LYS A 52 18.15 -24.10 -14.64
CA LYS A 52 17.63 -24.29 -16.00
C LYS A 52 16.57 -23.22 -16.24
N LYS A 53 16.85 -22.30 -17.16
CA LYS A 53 15.86 -21.40 -17.73
C LYS A 53 14.89 -22.23 -18.58
N GLU A 54 13.93 -22.87 -17.95
CA GLU A 54 12.70 -23.25 -18.65
C GLU A 54 11.88 -21.98 -18.85
N THR A 55 12.28 -21.28 -19.89
CA THR A 55 11.54 -20.18 -20.50
C THR A 55 10.22 -20.80 -20.98
N PRO A 56 9.04 -20.31 -20.57
CA PRO A 56 7.81 -20.67 -21.25
C PRO A 56 7.96 -20.24 -22.71
N GLU A 57 7.98 -21.20 -23.62
CA GLU A 57 7.97 -20.94 -25.06
C GLU A 57 6.68 -20.18 -25.39
N VAL A 58 6.85 -18.87 -25.63
CA VAL A 58 5.80 -18.02 -26.16
C VAL A 58 5.60 -18.41 -27.62
N PRO A 59 4.41 -18.89 -28.04
CA PRO A 59 4.16 -19.15 -29.45
C PRO A 59 4.28 -17.84 -30.24
N LYS A 60 5.24 -17.79 -31.17
CA LYS A 60 5.39 -16.70 -32.14
C LYS A 60 4.12 -16.61 -33.00
N THR A 61 3.21 -15.72 -32.61
CA THR A 61 2.12 -15.26 -33.49
C THR A 61 2.54 -13.94 -34.13
N GLN A 62 2.37 -13.90 -35.44
CA GLN A 62 2.91 -12.93 -36.37
C GLN A 62 2.35 -11.52 -36.16
N ALA A 63 3.18 -10.52 -36.48
CA ALA A 63 2.86 -9.10 -36.44
C ALA A 63 1.71 -8.74 -37.41
N PRO A 64 0.70 -7.97 -36.97
CA PRO A 64 -0.23 -7.32 -37.88
C PRO A 64 0.49 -6.19 -38.64
N GLN A 65 0.55 -6.33 -39.95
CA GLN A 65 1.06 -5.32 -40.88
C GLN A 65 0.18 -4.07 -40.85
N LYS A 66 0.83 -2.92 -40.82
CA LYS A 66 0.22 -1.58 -40.82
C LYS A 66 -0.17 -1.21 -42.26
N PRO A 67 -1.40 -0.77 -42.56
CA PRO A 67 -1.73 -0.24 -43.88
C PRO A 67 -1.01 1.11 -44.14
N PRO A 68 -0.67 1.41 -45.41
CA PRO A 68 0.19 2.52 -45.79
C PRO A 68 -0.56 3.86 -45.73
N VAL A 69 0.13 4.88 -45.22
CA VAL A 69 -0.30 6.29 -45.22
C VAL A 69 0.01 6.88 -46.59
N PRO A 70 -0.95 7.49 -47.31
CA PRO A 70 -0.64 8.35 -48.44
C PRO A 70 -0.30 9.77 -47.95
N GLU A 71 0.96 10.17 -48.14
CA GLU A 71 1.36 11.57 -48.24
C GLU A 71 0.75 12.17 -49.52
N SER A 72 -0.06 13.22 -49.39
CA SER A 72 -0.24 14.19 -50.47
C SER A 72 -0.13 15.60 -49.91
N LYS A 73 1.02 16.17 -50.25
CA LYS A 73 1.50 17.53 -50.04
C LYS A 73 0.68 18.52 -50.85
N THR A 74 0.07 19.49 -50.18
CA THR A 74 -0.21 20.80 -50.79
C THR A 74 -0.10 21.88 -49.72
N GLU A 75 1.01 22.60 -49.78
CA GLU A 75 1.26 23.95 -49.25
C GLU A 75 1.63 24.79 -50.49
N PRO A 76 1.61 26.15 -50.50
CA PRO A 76 1.74 27.05 -49.35
C PRO A 76 0.98 28.42 -49.38
N LYS A 77 1.18 29.15 -48.28
CA LYS A 77 1.31 30.64 -48.13
C LYS A 77 0.01 31.47 -48.06
N ALA A 78 -0.16 32.46 -47.17
CA ALA A 78 0.78 33.11 -46.24
C ALA A 78 0.05 34.08 -45.27
N LEU A 79 0.71 34.38 -44.13
CA LEU A 79 0.76 35.65 -43.38
C LEU A 79 -0.53 36.05 -42.62
N THR A 80 -0.52 36.34 -41.31
CA THR A 80 0.46 37.12 -40.52
C THR A 80 0.45 36.71 -39.04
N GLY A 81 1.62 36.50 -38.42
CA GLY A 81 1.82 36.65 -36.96
C GLY A 81 2.01 38.14 -36.59
N PRO A 82 2.70 38.53 -35.49
CA PRO A 82 3.29 37.76 -34.37
C PRO A 82 3.01 38.42 -32.98
N GLY A 83 3.54 37.87 -31.88
CA GLY A 83 3.84 38.69 -30.69
C GLY A 83 3.68 38.03 -29.33
N MET A 84 4.81 37.76 -28.70
CA MET A 84 4.99 37.41 -27.30
C MET A 84 5.36 38.71 -26.55
N GLU A 85 4.48 39.29 -25.71
CA GLU A 85 4.89 40.26 -24.68
C GLU A 85 3.79 40.48 -23.60
N ASN A 86 4.25 40.72 -22.37
CA ASN A 86 3.56 40.83 -21.08
C ASN A 86 2.32 41.74 -20.98
N GLY A 87 1.38 41.38 -20.06
CA GLY A 87 0.47 42.38 -19.48
C GLY A 87 -0.85 41.90 -18.84
N LYS A 88 -0.76 41.27 -17.66
CA LYS A 88 -1.63 41.50 -16.47
C LYS A 88 -3.17 41.52 -16.64
N LYS A 89 -3.84 40.42 -16.23
CA LYS A 89 -5.14 40.46 -15.52
C LYS A 89 -5.23 39.34 -14.49
N ASP A 90 -5.41 39.77 -13.25
CA ASP A 90 -5.76 39.01 -12.05
C ASP A 90 -7.07 38.21 -12.23
N ALA A 91 -7.10 36.98 -11.68
CA ALA A 91 -8.14 36.52 -10.74
C ALA A 91 -8.01 35.00 -10.47
N GLY A 92 -7.53 34.66 -9.27
CA GLY A 92 -7.75 33.44 -8.47
C GLY A 92 -7.87 32.10 -9.20
N VAL A 93 -6.93 31.17 -9.07
CA VAL A 93 -6.69 30.42 -7.81
C VAL A 93 -7.96 30.32 -6.97
N SER A 94 -8.88 29.45 -7.37
CA SER A 94 -9.66 28.69 -6.40
C SER A 94 -9.13 27.26 -6.41
N GLY A 95 -7.93 27.13 -5.85
CA GLY A 95 -7.59 25.90 -5.16
C GLY A 95 -8.64 25.74 -4.07
N THR A 96 -9.56 24.80 -4.25
CA THR A 96 -10.30 24.26 -3.11
C THR A 96 -9.31 23.43 -2.30
N THR A 97 -8.43 24.12 -1.57
CA THR A 97 -8.04 23.70 -0.25
C THR A 97 -9.33 23.55 0.54
N MET A 98 -9.88 22.33 0.54
CA MET A 98 -10.80 21.97 1.59
C MET A 98 -10.02 22.09 2.88
N ASN A 99 -10.37 23.11 3.64
CA ASN A 99 -10.06 23.22 5.05
C ASN A 99 -10.52 21.93 5.72
N SER A 100 -9.58 21.03 6.04
CA SER A 100 -9.74 20.13 7.18
C SER A 100 -8.65 20.47 8.18
N GLY A 101 -8.79 21.67 8.76
CA GLY A 101 -8.33 21.96 10.11
C GLY A 101 -9.23 21.28 11.16
N GLU A 102 -9.69 20.06 10.89
CA GLU A 102 -10.37 19.19 11.85
C GLU A 102 -9.43 18.03 12.15
N ASN A 103 -8.66 18.20 13.22
CA ASN A 103 -8.02 17.12 13.97
C ASN A 103 -7.31 16.03 13.12
N VAL A 104 -6.38 16.43 12.26
CA VAL A 104 -5.46 15.48 11.56
C VAL A 104 -4.66 14.65 12.58
N SER A 105 -4.60 15.10 13.84
CA SER A 105 -4.02 14.39 14.98
C SER A 105 -4.75 13.08 15.36
N GLU A 106 -5.99 12.88 14.94
CA GLU A 106 -6.77 11.66 15.25
C GLU A 106 -6.88 10.68 14.07
N LYS A 107 -6.89 11.17 12.82
CA LYS A 107 -6.98 10.34 11.61
C LYS A 107 -5.63 9.77 11.19
N ARG A 108 -5.24 8.66 11.82
CA ARG A 108 -3.90 8.07 11.66
C ARG A 108 -3.88 6.84 10.75
N ILE A 109 -5.02 6.25 10.42
CA ILE A 109 -5.09 4.99 9.68
C ILE A 109 -5.32 5.27 8.19
N THR A 110 -4.63 4.54 7.31
CA THR A 110 -4.80 4.63 5.85
C THR A 110 -4.70 3.24 5.23
N LEU A 111 -5.20 3.07 4.01
CA LEU A 111 -5.03 1.85 3.24
C LEU A 111 -3.91 2.05 2.23
N GLN A 112 -2.86 1.23 2.30
CA GLN A 112 -1.81 1.21 1.28
C GLN A 112 -2.12 0.14 0.24
N VAL A 113 -2.19 0.54 -1.02
CA VAL A 113 -2.52 -0.36 -2.14
C VAL A 113 -1.25 -0.88 -2.82
N ALA A 114 -0.26 -0.02 -3.02
CA ALA A 114 0.98 -0.37 -3.70
C ALA A 114 2.14 0.52 -3.25
N SER A 115 3.36 0.06 -3.52
CA SER A 115 4.58 0.86 -3.47
C SER A 115 5.36 0.62 -4.76
N LEU A 116 5.56 1.66 -5.56
CA LEU A 116 6.10 1.57 -6.92
C LEU A 116 7.36 2.44 -7.04
N PRO A 117 8.39 2.00 -7.78
CA PRO A 117 9.60 2.82 -8.02
C PRO A 117 9.37 3.95 -9.03
N SER A 118 8.33 3.87 -9.85
CA SER A 118 8.00 4.83 -10.92
C SER A 118 6.92 5.82 -10.47
N GLN A 119 7.23 7.11 -10.55
CA GLN A 119 6.27 8.18 -10.23
C GLN A 119 5.05 8.15 -11.15
N ASN A 120 5.28 7.89 -12.44
CA ASN A 120 4.22 7.92 -13.44
C ASN A 120 3.21 6.79 -13.22
N ASP A 121 3.69 5.60 -12.85
CA ASP A 121 2.82 4.44 -12.59
C ASP A 121 2.04 4.63 -11.28
N ALA A 122 2.67 5.19 -10.24
CA ALA A 122 1.98 5.54 -9.00
C ALA A 122 0.91 6.62 -9.23
N ARG A 123 1.20 7.62 -10.07
CA ARG A 123 0.24 8.65 -10.45
C ARG A 123 -0.95 8.06 -11.20
N LYS A 124 -0.71 7.25 -12.24
CA LYS A 124 -1.79 6.59 -13.01
C LYS A 124 -2.66 5.73 -12.12
N MET A 125 -2.06 4.93 -11.23
CA MET A 125 -2.81 4.09 -10.29
C MET A 125 -3.66 4.93 -9.34
N ALA A 126 -3.13 6.02 -8.79
CA ALA A 126 -3.90 6.93 -7.94
C ALA A 126 -5.05 7.60 -8.71
N GLU A 127 -4.81 8.04 -9.95
CA GLU A 127 -5.85 8.62 -10.81
C GLU A 127 -6.95 7.61 -11.15
N ASP A 128 -6.60 6.35 -11.44
CA ASP A 128 -7.58 5.32 -11.75
C ASP A 128 -8.41 4.93 -10.52
N LEU A 129 -7.80 4.90 -9.33
CA LEU A 129 -8.54 4.73 -8.08
C LEU A 129 -9.47 5.91 -7.80
N LYS A 130 -9.05 7.15 -8.10
CA LYS A 130 -9.92 8.34 -8.01
C LYS A 130 -11.11 8.27 -8.96
N LYS A 131 -10.90 7.82 -10.20
CA LYS A 131 -11.99 7.63 -11.19
C LYS A 131 -13.03 6.60 -10.71
N ARG A 132 -12.60 5.62 -9.91
CA ARG A 132 -13.48 4.62 -9.27
C ARG A 132 -14.21 5.16 -8.03
N GLY A 133 -13.96 6.41 -7.64
CA GLY A 133 -14.60 7.05 -6.49
C GLY A 133 -13.82 6.91 -5.18
N TYR A 134 -12.58 6.42 -5.22
CA TYR A 134 -11.76 6.28 -4.02
C TYR A 134 -10.91 7.52 -3.76
N PRO A 135 -10.83 8.02 -2.51
CA PRO A 135 -9.96 9.15 -2.16
C PRO A 135 -8.49 8.70 -2.12
N ALA A 136 -7.93 8.41 -3.29
CA ALA A 136 -6.57 7.91 -3.45
C ALA A 136 -5.54 9.03 -3.62
N TYR A 137 -4.32 8.79 -3.17
CA TYR A 137 -3.18 9.69 -3.36
C TYR A 137 -1.89 8.88 -3.42
N PHE A 138 -0.81 9.49 -3.90
CA PHE A 138 0.51 8.90 -3.85
C PHE A 138 1.49 9.82 -3.13
N GLU A 139 2.47 9.23 -2.47
CA GLU A 139 3.50 9.93 -1.70
C GLU A 139 4.87 9.36 -2.04
N GLY A 140 5.83 10.23 -2.38
CA GLY A 140 7.22 9.85 -2.60
C GLY A 140 7.97 9.78 -1.27
N ILE A 141 8.72 8.69 -1.06
CA ILE A 141 9.60 8.51 0.09
C ILE A 141 10.96 8.03 -0.38
N MET A 142 12.04 8.62 0.16
CA MET A 142 13.39 8.12 -0.04
C MET A 142 13.64 6.95 0.91
N ILE A 143 13.93 5.78 0.34
CA ILE A 143 14.28 4.58 1.10
C ILE A 143 15.81 4.40 1.03
N PRO A 144 16.51 4.37 2.18
CA PRO A 144 17.96 4.15 2.21
C PRO A 144 18.36 2.89 1.43
N GLY A 145 19.32 3.02 0.53
CA GLY A 145 19.81 1.92 -0.32
C GLY A 145 18.90 1.48 -1.47
N LYS A 146 17.68 2.03 -1.60
CA LYS A 146 16.73 1.70 -2.69
C LYS A 146 16.27 2.89 -3.53
N GLY A 147 16.57 4.12 -3.11
CA GLY A 147 16.18 5.34 -3.80
C GLY A 147 14.73 5.76 -3.50
N VAL A 148 14.14 6.55 -4.39
CA VAL A 148 12.77 7.08 -4.21
C VAL A 148 11.74 6.02 -4.59
N TRP A 149 10.77 5.81 -3.71
CA TRP A 149 9.62 4.95 -3.93
C TRP A 149 8.34 5.74 -3.71
N TYR A 150 7.30 5.39 -4.46
CA TYR A 150 6.01 6.07 -4.42
C TYR A 150 4.96 5.12 -3.85
N ARG A 151 4.44 5.46 -2.68
CA ARG A 151 3.39 4.69 -2.00
C ARG A 151 2.03 5.21 -2.46
N VAL A 152 1.17 4.32 -2.96
CA VAL A 152 -0.21 4.63 -3.32
C VAL A 152 -1.11 4.27 -2.14
N ARG A 153 -1.85 5.25 -1.64
CA ARG A 153 -2.69 5.16 -0.45
C ARG A 153 -4.12 5.61 -0.72
N ILE A 154 -5.06 5.16 0.09
CA ILE A 154 -6.48 5.53 0.02
C ILE A 154 -6.94 5.98 1.40
N GLY A 155 -7.51 7.20 1.43
CA GLY A 155 -8.21 7.77 2.56
C GLY A 155 -7.34 8.03 3.79
N LEU A 156 -7.96 8.71 4.76
CA LEU A 156 -7.50 8.78 6.14
C LEU A 156 -8.69 8.47 7.04
N PHE A 157 -8.55 7.45 7.87
CA PHE A 157 -9.57 6.88 8.73
C PHE A 157 -9.22 7.13 10.19
N SER A 158 -10.25 7.35 11.01
CA SER A 158 -10.10 7.53 12.46
C SER A 158 -9.99 6.19 13.18
N SER A 159 -10.62 5.14 12.64
CA SER A 159 -10.70 3.82 13.26
C SER A 159 -10.30 2.70 12.30
N ARG A 160 -9.95 1.54 12.85
CA ARG A 160 -9.60 0.36 12.04
C ARG A 160 -10.86 -0.22 11.38
N GLU A 161 -12.00 -0.09 12.04
CA GLU A 161 -13.30 -0.56 11.59
C GLU A 161 -13.71 0.17 10.30
N GLU A 162 -13.58 1.50 10.26
CA GLU A 162 -13.82 2.31 9.06
C GLU A 162 -12.90 1.89 7.90
N ALA A 163 -11.60 1.74 8.19
CA ALA A 163 -10.63 1.28 7.20
C ALA A 163 -10.93 -0.14 6.70
N SER A 164 -11.49 -1.01 7.56
CA SER A 164 -11.82 -2.40 7.22
C SER A 164 -13.00 -2.49 6.27
N VAL A 165 -14.04 -1.66 6.45
CA VAL A 165 -15.16 -1.58 5.49
C VAL A 165 -14.63 -1.23 4.10
N MET A 166 -13.74 -0.24 4.03
CA MET A 166 -13.12 0.17 2.79
C MET A 166 -12.22 -0.93 2.19
N LEU A 167 -11.46 -1.63 3.04
CA LEU A 167 -10.60 -2.75 2.66
C LEU A 167 -11.41 -3.86 1.98
N GLU A 168 -12.55 -4.25 2.54
CA GLU A 168 -13.40 -5.30 1.99
C GLU A 168 -13.99 -4.91 0.63
N ASN A 169 -14.32 -3.63 0.42
CA ASN A 169 -14.75 -3.13 -0.89
C ASN A 169 -13.63 -3.24 -1.94
N LEU A 170 -12.40 -2.88 -1.57
CA LEU A 170 -11.25 -2.98 -2.46
C LEU A 170 -10.87 -4.44 -2.78
N LYS A 171 -11.04 -5.36 -1.82
CA LYS A 171 -10.86 -6.81 -2.05
C LYS A 171 -11.82 -7.37 -3.08
N LYS A 172 -13.08 -6.92 -3.10
CA LYS A 172 -14.06 -7.30 -4.12
C LYS A 172 -13.62 -6.86 -5.53
N GLU A 173 -12.89 -5.76 -5.64
CA GLU A 173 -12.28 -5.30 -6.88
C GLU A 173 -10.94 -5.98 -7.23
N ARG A 174 -10.60 -7.07 -6.54
CA ARG A 174 -9.32 -7.80 -6.70
C ARG A 174 -8.07 -7.00 -6.33
N LEU A 175 -8.22 -5.93 -5.54
CA LEU A 175 -7.09 -5.24 -4.94
C LEU A 175 -6.81 -5.87 -3.57
N GLN A 176 -5.54 -5.93 -3.17
CA GLN A 176 -5.13 -6.44 -1.86
C GLN A 176 -4.45 -5.33 -1.04
N PRO A 177 -5.19 -4.30 -0.59
CA PRO A 177 -4.62 -3.26 0.24
C PRO A 177 -4.24 -3.78 1.63
N ILE A 178 -3.33 -3.08 2.29
CA ILE A 178 -2.98 -3.30 3.70
C ILE A 178 -3.35 -2.07 4.52
N ILE A 179 -3.84 -2.29 5.74
CA ILE A 179 -4.10 -1.20 6.70
C ILE A 179 -2.75 -0.77 7.29
N VAL A 180 -2.46 0.53 7.22
CA VAL A 180 -1.22 1.14 7.71
C VAL A 180 -1.54 2.30 8.65
N ASN A 181 -0.80 2.41 9.75
CA ASN A 181 -0.87 3.55 10.65
C ASN A 181 0.22 4.58 10.28
N ARG A 182 -0.14 5.86 10.06
CA ARG A 182 0.78 6.93 9.62
C ARG A 182 1.90 7.25 10.62
N ASN A 183 1.77 6.83 11.88
CA ASN A 183 2.77 7.09 12.92
C ASN A 183 3.99 6.13 12.87
N SER A 184 3.97 5.12 12.01
CA SER A 184 5.09 4.18 11.84
C SER A 184 5.91 4.58 10.60
N GLN A 185 6.84 5.51 10.78
CA GLN A 185 7.87 5.85 9.79
C GLN A 185 9.23 5.87 10.48
#